data_AF-A0AAV3XN34-F1
#
_entry.id   AF-A0AAV3XN34-F1
#
_cell.length_a   1.000
_cell.length_b   1.000
_cell.length_c   1.000
_cell.angle_alpha   90.00
_cell.angle_beta   90.00
_cell.angle_gamma   90.00
#
_symmetry.space_group_name_H-M   'P 1'
#
loop_
_entity.id
_entity.type
_entity.pdbx_description
1 polymer ?
#
loop_
_entity_poly.entity_id
_entity_poly.type
_entity_poly.pdbx_seq_one_letter_code
_entity_poly.pdbx_strand_id
1 'polypeptide(L)'
;MIEKKYDRQINNNERLTLAQLRQRAGLTQRKLADILDVTIKTVSAWERGEHEPCLTLTQTKKLVDGLQCSLDELIAATGRETSTEEDGPRYTFAQTKRLTEILECSLDELVAAMGRDSALE
;
A
#
# COMPACT_ATOMS: atom_id res chain seq x y z
N MET A 1 31.10 16.55 0.84
CA MET A 1 30.50 16.95 -0.45
C MET A 1 29.59 15.83 -0.95
N ILE A 2 28.28 15.93 -0.72
CA ILE A 2 27.28 15.24 -1.55
C ILE A 2 26.19 16.27 -1.85
N GLU A 3 26.46 17.13 -2.83
CA GLU A 3 25.40 17.79 -3.57
C GLU A 3 24.97 16.83 -4.67
N LYS A 4 23.75 16.28 -4.61
CA LYS A 4 22.97 15.95 -5.83
C LYS A 4 21.48 16.10 -5.55
N LYS A 5 20.98 17.30 -5.85
CA LYS A 5 19.71 17.63 -6.50
C LYS A 5 18.67 16.51 -6.51
N TYR A 6 17.69 16.59 -5.61
CA TYR A 6 16.46 15.80 -5.67
C TYR A 6 15.20 16.67 -5.74
N ASP A 7 15.26 17.81 -6.42
CA ASP A 7 14.05 18.51 -6.87
C ASP A 7 13.76 18.13 -8.33
N ARG A 8 13.33 16.88 -8.53
CA ARG A 8 12.57 16.55 -9.74
C ARG A 8 11.14 16.93 -9.42
N GLN A 9 10.68 18.04 -9.97
CA GLN A 9 9.26 18.41 -9.99
C GLN A 9 8.45 17.18 -10.41
N ILE A 10 7.64 16.65 -9.50
CA ILE A 10 6.64 15.63 -9.83
C ILE A 10 5.66 16.35 -10.76
N ASN A 11 5.63 15.95 -12.03
CA ASN A 11 4.56 16.39 -12.92
C ASN A 11 3.25 15.89 -12.31
N ASN A 12 2.31 16.81 -12.02
CA ASN A 12 1.01 16.54 -11.38
C ASN A 12 0.10 15.55 -12.17
N ASN A 13 0.59 14.98 -13.27
CA ASN A 13 -0.12 14.05 -14.16
C ASN A 13 0.54 12.65 -14.23
N GLU A 14 1.63 12.41 -13.49
CA GLU A 14 2.28 11.09 -13.42
C GLU A 14 1.83 10.36 -12.16
N ARG A 15 1.38 9.11 -12.34
CA ARG A 15 1.02 8.21 -11.25
C ARG A 15 2.18 8.03 -10.27
N LEU A 16 1.89 8.17 -8.97
CA LEU A 16 2.86 7.93 -7.91
C LEU A 16 3.38 6.49 -7.96
N THR A 17 4.68 6.31 -7.81
CA THR A 17 5.35 5.01 -7.86
C THR A 17 6.16 4.73 -6.61
N LEU A 18 6.36 3.46 -6.29
CA LEU A 18 7.21 3.05 -5.17
C LEU A 18 8.65 3.57 -5.31
N ALA A 19 9.15 3.66 -6.54
CA ALA A 19 10.47 4.21 -6.83
C ALA A 19 10.58 5.70 -6.48
N GLN A 20 9.53 6.49 -6.74
CA GLN A 20 9.48 7.90 -6.36
C GLN A 20 9.45 8.06 -4.84
N LEU A 21 8.64 7.27 -4.13
CA LEU A 21 8.62 7.28 -2.66
C LEU A 21 9.99 6.94 -2.08
N ARG A 22 10.65 5.90 -2.59
CA ARG A 22 11.99 5.50 -2.14
C ARG A 22 13.02 6.62 -2.37
N GLN A 23 12.97 7.24 -3.54
CA GLN A 23 13.89 8.32 -3.90
C GLN A 23 13.67 9.57 -3.05
N ARG A 24 12.40 9.92 -2.75
CA ARG A 24 12.03 11.01 -1.84
C ARG A 24 12.60 10.78 -0.43
N ALA A 25 12.61 9.53 0.03
CA ALA A 25 13.21 9.12 1.30
C ALA A 25 14.76 9.04 1.25
N GLY A 26 15.41 9.31 0.11
CA GLY A 26 16.86 9.22 -0.04
C GLY A 26 17.43 7.80 0.07
N LEU A 27 16.60 6.78 -0.13
CA LEU A 27 17.00 5.37 0.03
C LEU A 27 17.47 4.77 -1.30
N THR A 28 18.46 3.86 -1.24
CA THR A 28 18.80 2.97 -2.36
C THR A 28 17.88 1.74 -2.35
N GLN A 29 17.72 1.05 -3.47
CA GLN A 29 16.98 -0.23 -3.51
C GLN A 29 17.56 -1.26 -2.53
N ARG A 30 18.90 -1.27 -2.35
CA ARG A 30 19.58 -2.09 -1.34
C ARG A 30 19.11 -1.74 0.07
N LYS A 31 19.14 -0.46 0.43
CA LYS A 31 18.80 -0.04 1.79
C LYS A 31 17.34 -0.36 2.13
N LEU A 32 16.44 -0.20 1.16
CA LEU A 32 15.04 -0.57 1.32
C LEU A 32 14.86 -2.09 1.48
N ALA A 33 15.60 -2.87 0.69
CA ALA A 33 15.61 -4.33 0.79
C ALA A 33 16.08 -4.80 2.19
N ASP A 34 17.14 -4.17 2.72
CA ASP A 34 17.67 -4.47 4.06
C ASP A 34 16.66 -4.13 5.17
N ILE A 35 15.89 -3.03 5.04
CA ILE A 35 14.84 -2.65 6.01
C ILE A 35 13.73 -3.70 6.09
N LEU A 36 13.36 -4.25 4.94
CA LEU A 36 12.24 -5.19 4.79
C LEU A 36 12.63 -6.66 4.90
N ASP A 37 13.94 -6.95 5.00
CA ASP A 37 14.50 -8.29 4.96
C ASP A 37 14.07 -9.06 3.69
N VAL A 38 14.20 -8.39 2.54
CA VAL A 38 13.93 -8.96 1.22
C VAL A 38 15.14 -8.79 0.30
N THR A 39 15.09 -9.40 -0.88
CA THR A 39 16.17 -9.21 -1.86
C THR A 39 16.01 -7.88 -2.60
N ILE A 40 17.13 -7.32 -3.08
CA ILE A 40 17.10 -6.15 -3.98
C ILE A 40 16.26 -6.45 -5.22
N LYS A 41 16.32 -7.70 -5.74
CA LYS A 41 15.55 -8.14 -6.91
C LYS A 41 14.04 -8.04 -6.63
N THR A 42 13.61 -8.36 -5.41
CA THR A 42 12.23 -8.20 -4.95
C THR A 42 11.81 -6.73 -5.02
N VAL A 43 12.59 -5.82 -4.43
CA VAL A 43 12.32 -4.37 -4.50
C VAL A 43 12.28 -3.87 -5.94
N SER A 44 13.22 -4.33 -6.76
CA SER A 44 13.31 -3.99 -8.18
C SER A 44 12.08 -4.43 -8.97
N ALA A 45 11.55 -5.62 -8.70
CA ALA A 45 10.33 -6.13 -9.32
C ALA A 45 9.08 -5.35 -8.87
N TRP A 46 9.00 -4.96 -7.60
CA TRP A 46 7.92 -4.09 -7.10
C TRP A 46 7.94 -2.72 -7.78
N GLU A 47 9.11 -2.10 -7.91
CA GLU A 47 9.26 -0.79 -8.57
C GLU A 47 8.91 -0.82 -10.06
N ARG A 48 9.02 -1.99 -10.71
CA ARG A 48 8.58 -2.20 -12.11
C ARG A 48 7.12 -2.63 -12.24
N GLY A 49 6.41 -2.85 -11.14
CA GLY A 49 5.02 -3.33 -11.15
C GLY A 49 4.85 -4.80 -11.59
N GLU A 50 5.92 -5.58 -11.63
CA GLU A 50 5.88 -7.01 -11.97
C GLU A 50 5.16 -7.83 -10.90
N HIS A 51 5.35 -7.45 -9.63
CA HIS A 51 4.74 -8.10 -8.47
C HIS A 51 4.25 -7.06 -7.48
N GLU A 52 3.12 -7.35 -6.84
CA GLU A 52 2.65 -6.58 -5.70
C GLU A 52 3.38 -7.01 -4.41
N PRO A 53 3.70 -6.08 -3.49
CA PRO A 53 4.30 -6.44 -2.21
C PRO A 53 3.33 -7.26 -1.34
N CYS A 54 3.57 -8.56 -1.22
CA CYS A 54 2.92 -9.38 -0.19
C CYS A 54 3.67 -9.20 1.14
N LEU A 55 3.21 -8.26 1.96
CA LEU A 55 3.86 -7.85 3.21
C LEU A 55 3.01 -8.21 4.42
N THR A 56 3.67 -8.60 5.51
CA THR A 56 3.05 -8.64 6.83
C THR A 56 2.77 -7.22 7.33
N LEU A 57 1.82 -7.03 8.26
CA LEU A 57 1.56 -5.72 8.86
C LEU A 57 2.82 -5.06 9.45
N THR A 58 3.70 -5.85 10.04
CA THR A 58 4.99 -5.37 10.56
C THR A 58 5.90 -4.87 9.44
N GLN A 59 5.97 -5.58 8.32
CA GLN A 59 6.73 -5.14 7.15
C GLN A 59 6.10 -3.91 6.48
N THR A 60 4.77 -3.84 6.38
CA THR A 60 4.07 -2.65 5.88
C THR A 60 4.38 -1.44 6.74
N LYS A 61 4.35 -1.58 8.07
CA LYS A 61 4.74 -0.50 8.98
C LYS A 61 6.20 -0.06 8.75
N LYS A 62 7.13 -1.01 8.69
CA LYS A 62 8.56 -0.71 8.38
C LYS A 62 8.73 0.00 7.04
N LEU A 63 7.91 -0.36 6.04
CA LEU A 63 7.94 0.25 4.72
C LEU A 63 7.48 1.70 4.79
N VAL A 64 6.34 1.97 5.41
CA VAL A 64 5.78 3.31 5.63
C VAL A 64 6.77 4.19 6.40
N ASP A 65 7.29 3.67 7.53
CA ASP A 65 8.25 4.37 8.38
C ASP A 65 9.56 4.68 7.61
N GLY A 66 10.06 3.71 6.83
CA GLY A 66 11.29 3.85 6.05
C GLY A 66 11.16 4.80 4.86
N LEU A 67 10.00 4.80 4.20
CA LEU A 67 9.71 5.69 3.06
C LEU A 67 9.26 7.09 3.49
N GLN A 68 8.97 7.30 4.78
CA GLN A 68 8.43 8.56 5.30
C GLN A 68 7.21 9.03 4.50
N CYS A 69 6.30 8.10 4.20
CA CYS A 69 5.08 8.35 3.45
C CYS A 69 3.84 8.01 4.30
N SER A 70 2.65 8.40 3.85
CA SER A 70 1.41 7.87 4.43
C SER A 70 1.10 6.47 3.90
N LEU A 71 0.17 5.77 4.56
CA LEU A 71 -0.34 4.51 4.03
C LEU A 71 -1.07 4.71 2.70
N ASP A 72 -1.80 5.81 2.54
CA ASP A 72 -2.50 6.15 1.29
C ASP A 72 -1.53 6.39 0.14
N GLU A 73 -0.42 7.09 0.38
CA GLU A 73 0.65 7.27 -0.60
C GLU A 73 1.27 5.92 -1.00
N LEU A 74 1.49 5.03 -0.03
CA LEU A 74 1.99 3.69 -0.30
C LEU A 74 1.01 2.89 -1.17
N ILE A 75 -0.28 2.92 -0.85
CA ILE A 75 -1.34 2.25 -1.62
C ILE A 75 -1.40 2.81 -3.04
N ALA A 76 -1.36 4.14 -3.22
CA ALA A 76 -1.34 4.74 -4.55
C ALA A 76 -0.09 4.32 -5.36
N ALA A 77 1.04 4.13 -4.66
CA ALA A 77 2.32 3.75 -5.25
C ALA A 77 2.46 2.26 -5.61
N THR A 78 1.70 1.38 -4.94
CA THR A 78 1.79 -0.09 -5.11
C THR A 78 0.54 -0.72 -5.70
N GLY A 79 -0.63 -0.13 -5.45
CA GLY A 79 -1.93 -0.64 -5.90
C GLY A 79 -2.07 -0.46 -7.40
N ARG A 80 -2.36 -1.54 -8.13
CA ARG A 80 -2.89 -1.42 -9.49
C ARG A 80 -4.20 -0.66 -9.40
N GLU A 81 -4.46 0.24 -10.36
CA GLU A 81 -5.79 0.86 -10.48
C GLU A 81 -6.79 -0.30 -10.54
N THR A 82 -7.57 -0.47 -9.48
CA THR A 82 -8.74 -1.33 -9.50
C THR A 82 -9.77 -0.57 -10.32
N SER A 83 -9.63 -0.62 -11.63
CA SER A 83 -10.72 -0.29 -12.54
C SER A 83 -11.78 -1.37 -12.35
N THR A 84 -12.66 -1.19 -11.37
CA THR A 84 -14.05 -1.65 -11.29
C THR A 84 -14.50 -1.61 -9.83
N GLU A 85 -15.45 -0.70 -9.56
CA GLU A 85 -16.57 -0.98 -8.66
C GLU A 85 -17.01 -2.44 -8.90
N GLU A 86 -17.01 -3.29 -7.86
CA GLU A 86 -17.45 -4.72 -7.79
C GLU A 86 -16.41 -5.73 -7.25
N ASP A 87 -15.11 -5.44 -7.17
CA ASP A 87 -14.14 -6.37 -6.54
C ASP A 87 -13.79 -5.94 -5.10
N GLY A 88 -14.80 -6.02 -4.23
CA GLY A 88 -14.59 -5.87 -2.79
C GLY A 88 -13.68 -6.98 -2.22
N PRO A 89 -12.97 -6.73 -1.10
CA PRO A 89 -12.14 -7.76 -0.48
C PRO A 89 -12.98 -8.98 -0.09
N ARG A 90 -12.74 -10.12 -0.75
CA ARG A 90 -13.35 -11.42 -0.39
C ARG A 90 -12.69 -11.97 0.86
N TYR A 91 -13.18 -11.56 2.02
CA TYR A 91 -12.78 -12.15 3.28
C TYR A 91 -13.40 -13.54 3.46
N THR A 92 -12.60 -14.48 3.93
CA THR A 92 -13.12 -15.79 4.36
C THR A 92 -14.01 -15.63 5.58
N PHE A 93 -14.95 -16.55 5.79
CA PHE A 93 -15.79 -16.54 6.99
C PHE A 93 -14.98 -16.46 8.30
N ALA A 94 -13.82 -17.14 8.36
CA ALA A 94 -12.94 -17.10 9.52
C ALA A 94 -12.31 -15.70 9.71
N GLN A 95 -11.98 -15.00 8.63
CA GLN A 95 -11.47 -13.64 8.69
C GLN A 95 -12.56 -12.66 9.13
N THR A 96 -13.77 -12.76 8.56
CA THR A 96 -14.91 -11.91 8.93
C THR A 96 -15.30 -12.09 10.38
N LYS A 97 -15.42 -13.34 10.85
CA LYS A 97 -15.74 -13.68 12.24
C LYS A 97 -14.71 -13.12 13.22
N ARG A 98 -13.42 -13.26 12.89
CA ARG A 98 -12.33 -12.76 13.73
C ARG A 98 -12.31 -11.23 13.79
N LEU A 99 -12.62 -10.55 12.68
CA LEU A 99 -12.73 -9.10 12.64
C LEU A 99 -13.91 -8.59 13.47
N THR A 100 -15.07 -9.25 13.43
CA THR A 100 -16.24 -8.89 14.25
C THR A 100 -15.99 -9.11 15.74
N GLU A 101 -15.25 -10.17 16.11
CA GLU A 101 -14.84 -10.42 17.49
C GLU A 101 -13.87 -9.34 18.02
N ILE A 102 -12.95 -8.85 17.17
CA ILE A 102 -11.98 -7.81 17.53
C ILE A 102 -12.64 -6.43 17.67
N LEU A 103 -13.60 -6.12 16.79
CA LEU A 103 -14.25 -4.81 16.73
C LEU A 103 -15.42 -4.66 17.71
N GLU A 104 -15.72 -5.69 18.51
CA GLU A 104 -16.87 -5.75 19.45
C GLU A 104 -18.20 -5.31 18.81
N CYS A 105 -18.38 -5.48 17.50
CA CYS A 105 -19.58 -5.08 16.77
C CYS A 105 -20.40 -6.30 16.33
N SER A 106 -21.73 -6.14 16.31
CA SER A 106 -22.62 -7.21 15.84
C SER A 106 -22.47 -7.42 14.33
N LEU A 107 -22.66 -8.67 13.87
CA LEU A 107 -22.67 -8.98 12.43
C LEU A 107 -23.71 -8.12 11.68
N ASP A 108 -24.84 -7.81 12.34
CA ASP A 108 -25.92 -6.98 11.80
C ASP A 108 -25.49 -5.52 11.60
N GLU A 109 -24.68 -4.97 12.51
CA GLU A 109 -24.15 -3.61 12.40
C GLU A 109 -23.12 -3.50 11.27
N LEU A 110 -22.30 -4.54 11.10
CA LEU A 110 -21.31 -4.59 10.04
C LEU A 110 -21.98 -4.73 8.65
N VAL A 111 -23.02 -5.56 8.54
CA VAL A 111 -23.85 -5.65 7.31
C VAL A 111 -24.56 -4.32 7.04
N ALA A 112 -25.11 -3.65 8.05
CA ALA A 112 -25.75 -2.34 7.90
C ALA A 112 -24.78 -1.19 7.55
N ALA A 113 -23.51 -1.33 7.92
CA ALA A 113 -22.43 -0.40 7.53
C ALA A 113 -21.93 -0.67 6.10
N MET A 114 -21.83 -1.94 5.69
CA MET A 114 -21.41 -2.33 4.34
C MET A 114 -22.52 -2.15 3.29
N GLY A 115 -23.80 -2.13 3.69
CA GLY A 115 -24.97 -2.02 2.80
C GLY A 115 -25.41 -0.59 2.45
N ARG A 116 -24.55 0.42 2.55
CA ARG A 116 -24.87 1.80 2.15
C ARG A 116 -23.95 2.30 1.04
N ASP A 117 -24.03 1.69 -0.14
CA ASP A 117 -23.65 2.36 -1.39
C ASP A 117 -24.35 1.72 -2.61
N SER A 118 -25.68 1.58 -2.51
CA SER A 118 -26.55 1.18 -3.62
C SER A 118 -27.85 1.98 -3.55
N ALA A 119 -27.72 3.30 -3.49
CA ALA A 119 -28.81 4.24 -3.64
C ALA A 119 -28.30 5.53 -4.29
N LEU A 120 -27.77 5.39 -5.51
CA LEU A 120 -27.85 6.45 -6.50
C LEU A 120 -28.61 5.88 -7.71
N GLU A 121 -29.71 6.58 -8.00
CA GLU A 121 -30.78 6.39 -8.99
C GLU A 121 -31.90 5.37 -8.68
#